data_AF-A0A956D2T4-F1
#
_entry.id   AF-A0A956D2T4-F1
#
_cell.length_a   1.000
_cell.length_b   1.000
_cell.length_c   1.000
_cell.angle_alpha   90.00
_cell.angle_beta   90.00
_cell.angle_gamma   90.00
#
_symmetry.space_group_name_H-M   'P 1'
#
loop_
_entity.id
_entity.type
_entity.pdbx_description
1 polymer ?
#
loop_
_entity_poly.entity_id
_entity_poly.type
_entity_poly.pdbx_seq_one_letter_code
_entity_poly.pdbx_strand_id
1 'polypeptide(L)' 'MSVAARQALLAAVLDDPAVEARVRENPTAVAEAWGVELAFVRRLAALEPRRVRSFRISRRVKADRRG' A
#
# COMPACT_ATOMS: atom_id res chain seq x y z
N MET A 1 8.19 -13.80 10.56
CA MET A 1 8.12 -12.52 9.84
C MET A 1 7.22 -11.55 10.60
N SER A 2 7.52 -10.24 10.61
CA SER A 2 6.83 -9.29 11.52
C SER A 2 5.51 -8.76 10.95
N VAL A 3 4.44 -8.83 11.76
CA VAL A 3 3.14 -8.21 11.46
C VAL A 3 3.27 -6.70 11.24
N ALA A 4 4.19 -6.04 11.96
CA ALA A 4 4.42 -4.61 11.85
C ALA A 4 4.93 -4.20 10.45
N ALA A 5 5.82 -4.99 9.84
CA ALA A 5 6.34 -4.71 8.50
C ALA A 5 5.25 -4.79 7.43
N ARG A 6 4.37 -5.80 7.52
CA ARG A 6 3.21 -5.93 6.63
C ARG A 6 2.23 -4.76 6.78
N GLN A 7 1.96 -4.35 8.01
CA GLN A 7 1.08 -3.21 8.30
C GLN A 7 1.67 -1.90 7.78
N ALA A 8 2.97 -1.69 7.97
CA ALA A 8 3.67 -0.52 7.46
C ALA A 8 3.63 -0.45 5.92
N LEU A 9 3.88 -1.57 5.24
CA LEU A 9 3.79 -1.62 3.77
C LEU A 9 2.36 -1.37 3.27
N LEU A 10 1.36 -1.98 3.91
CA LEU A 10 -0.05 -1.73 3.56
C LEU A 10 -0.40 -0.24 3.71
N ALA A 11 -0.04 0.38 4.83
CA ALA A 11 -0.28 1.79 5.05
C ALA A 11 0.41 2.66 3.99
N ALA A 12 1.67 2.35 3.65
CA ALA A 12 2.40 3.05 2.60
C ALA A 12 1.73 2.92 1.22
N VAL A 13 1.25 1.74 0.84
CA VAL A 13 0.50 1.53 -0.42
C VAL A 13 -0.81 2.33 -0.44
N LEU A 14 -1.51 2.38 0.69
CA LEU A 14 -2.77 3.12 0.79
C LEU A 14 -2.57 4.63 0.82
N ASP A 15 -1.38 5.14 1.14
CA ASP A 15 -1.12 6.55 1.32
C ASP A 15 -0.34 7.18 0.15
N ASP A 16 0.60 6.44 -0.42
CA ASP A 16 1.54 6.93 -1.42
C ASP A 16 1.34 6.24 -2.78
N PRO A 17 0.92 6.97 -3.84
CA PRO A 17 0.79 6.41 -5.19
C PRO A 17 2.11 5.85 -5.76
N ALA A 18 3.27 6.37 -5.37
CA ALA A 18 4.56 5.88 -5.83
C ALA A 18 4.90 4.50 -5.22
N VAL A 19 4.51 4.27 -3.97
CA VAL A 19 4.63 2.94 -3.34
C VAL A 19 3.66 1.95 -3.99
N GLU A 20 2.42 2.36 -4.26
CA GLU A 20 1.46 1.52 -4.99
C GLU A 20 2.00 1.12 -6.36
N ALA A 21 2.51 2.06 -7.16
CA ALA A 21 3.07 1.79 -8.48
C ALA A 21 4.23 0.78 -8.40
N ARG A 22 5.17 1.00 -7.48
CA ARG A 22 6.33 0.14 -7.29
C ARG A 22 5.98 -1.28 -6.85
N VAL A 23 4.94 -1.45 -6.02
CA VAL A 23 4.39 -2.77 -5.65
C VAL A 23 3.84 -3.52 -6.88
N ARG A 24 3.24 -2.81 -7.83
CA ARG A 24 2.71 -3.41 -9.07
C ARG A 24 3.80 -3.71 -10.09
N GLU A 25 4.76 -2.81 -10.24
CA GLU A 25 5.86 -2.93 -11.20
C GLU A 25 6.87 -4.02 -10.79
N ASN A 26 7.25 -4.05 -9.51
CA ASN A 26 8.25 -5.00 -9.02
C ASN A 26 7.95 -5.50 -7.60
N PRO A 27 6.99 -6.43 -7.45
CA PRO A 27 6.59 -6.97 -6.15
C PRO A 27 7.72 -7.74 -5.45
N THR A 28 8.66 -8.34 -6.19
CA THR A 28 9.81 -9.06 -5.62
C THR A 28 10.77 -8.11 -4.91
N ALA A 29 11.18 -7.03 -5.59
CA ALA A 29 12.08 -6.05 -4.98
C ALA A 29 11.46 -5.37 -3.76
N VAL A 30 10.14 -5.11 -3.77
CA VAL A 30 9.45 -4.56 -2.60
C VAL A 30 9.42 -5.56 -1.45
N ALA A 31 9.18 -6.84 -1.73
CA ALA A 31 9.19 -7.88 -0.70
C ALA A 31 10.55 -7.95 0.01
N GLU A 32 11.65 -7.93 -0.76
CA GLU A 32 13.01 -7.91 -0.23
C GLU A 32 13.30 -6.62 0.57
N ALA A 33 13.00 -5.45 0.01
CA ALA A 33 13.29 -4.16 0.63
C ALA A 33 12.54 -3.94 1.95
N TRP A 34 11.30 -4.45 2.06
CA TRP A 34 10.47 -4.31 3.25
C TRP A 34 10.58 -5.50 4.22
N GLY A 35 11.34 -6.53 3.86
CA GLY A 35 11.43 -7.77 4.64
C GLY A 35 10.07 -8.45 4.82
N VAL A 36 9.24 -8.44 3.76
CA VAL A 36 7.91 -9.05 3.75
C VAL A 36 7.79 -10.23 2.77
N GLU A 37 6.81 -11.12 2.94
CA GLU A 37 6.66 -12.24 2.00
C GLU A 37 6.15 -11.75 0.64
N LEU A 38 6.73 -12.26 -0.44
CA LEU A 38 6.28 -11.97 -1.80
C LEU A 38 4.78 -12.27 -2.02
N ALA A 39 4.24 -13.31 -1.38
CA ALA A 39 2.82 -13.63 -1.46
C ALA A 39 1.93 -12.51 -0.93
N PHE A 40 2.37 -11.81 0.13
CA PHE A 40 1.66 -10.66 0.66
C PHE A 40 1.73 -9.46 -0.31
N VAL A 41 2.91 -9.17 -0.84
CA VAL A 41 3.08 -8.07 -1.81
C VAL A 41 2.28 -8.30 -3.08
N ARG A 42 2.22 -9.54 -3.58
CA ARG A 42 1.37 -9.91 -4.74
C ARG A 42 -0.11 -9.67 -4.46
N ARG A 43 -0.59 -9.92 -3.24
CA ARG A 43 -1.98 -9.58 -2.85
C ARG A 43 -2.21 -8.07 -2.85
N LEU A 44 -1.23 -7.27 -2.41
CA LEU A 44 -1.29 -5.81 -2.49
C LEU A 44 -1.33 -5.33 -3.94
N ALA A 45 -0.48 -5.89 -4.81
CA ALA A 45 -0.47 -5.56 -6.23
C ALA A 45 -1.79 -5.93 -6.94
N ALA A 46 -2.50 -6.95 -6.44
CA ALA A 46 -3.80 -7.37 -6.93
C ALA A 46 -4.97 -6.50 -6.41
N LEU A 47 -4.74 -5.54 -5.50
CA LEU A 47 -5.81 -4.64 -5.06
C LEU A 47 -6.33 -3.81 -6.23
N GLU A 48 -7.64 -3.61 -6.27
CA GLU A 48 -8.29 -2.83 -7.32
C GLU A 48 -7.86 -1.34 -7.23
N PRO A 49 -7.20 -0.77 -8.25
CA PRO A 49 -6.65 0.59 -8.19
C PRO A 49 -7.72 1.65 -7.87
N ARG A 50 -8.94 1.45 -8.36
CA ARG A 50 -10.08 2.34 -8.10
C ARG A 50 -10.41 2.41 -6.61
N ARG A 51 -10.35 1.28 -5.89
CA ARG A 51 -10.61 1.23 -4.44
C ARG A 51 -9.51 1.91 -3.65
N VAL A 52 -8.24 1.70 -4.01
CA VAL A 52 -7.10 2.37 -3.36
C VAL A 52 -7.19 3.90 -3.55
N ARG A 53 -7.51 4.36 -4.77
CA ARG A 53 -7.73 5.78 -5.05
C ARG A 53 -8.91 6.35 -4.25
N SER A 54 -10.06 5.67 -4.23
CA SER A 54 -11.23 6.11 -3.48
C SER A 54 -10.96 6.19 -1.97
N PHE A 55 -10.18 5.24 -1.43
CA PHE A 55 -9.73 5.28 -0.04
C PHE A 55 -8.91 6.54 0.25
N ARG A 56 -7.92 6.87 -0.59
CA ARG A 56 -7.10 8.09 -0.45
C ARG A 56 -7.94 9.36 -0.47
N ILE A 57 -8.87 9.46 -1.41
CA ILE A 57 -9.78 10.61 -1.53
C ILE A 57 -10.62 10.75 -0.26
N SER A 58 -11.25 9.66 0.18
CA SER A 58 -12.08 9.63 1.39
C SER A 58 -11.29 10.06 2.64
N ARG A 59 -10.03 9.62 2.75
CA ARG A 59 -9.15 10.00 3.86
C ARG A 59 -8.83 11.50 3.85
N ARG A 60 -8.53 12.07 2.68
CA ARG A 60 -8.27 13.51 2.52
C ARG A 60 -9.48 14.34 2.92
N VAL A 61 -10.67 13.99 2.42
CA VAL A 61 -11.92 14.68 2.78
C VAL A 61 -12.19 14.65 4.29
N LYS A 62 -11.88 13.53 4.96
CA LYS A 62 -12.03 13.41 6.41
C LYS A 62 -11.00 14.22 7.20
N ALA A 63 -9.78 14.40 6.68
CA ALA A 63 -8.77 15.25 7.30
C ALA A 63 -9.19 16.73 7.21
N ASP A 64 -9.66 17.16 6.05
CA ASP A 64 -10.10 18.54 5.81
C ASP A 64 -11.33 18.94 6.66
N ARG A 65 -12.19 17.98 7.04
CA ARG A 65 -13.35 18.21 7.92
C ARG A 65 -13.02 18.29 9.42
N ARG A 66 -11.78 17.97 9.81
CA ARG A 66 -11.34 17.96 11.22
C ARG A 66 -10.46 19.16 11.57
N GLY A 67 -10.00 19.92 10.57
CA GLY A 67 -9.34 21.22 10.74
C GLY A 67 -10.34 22.36 10.68
#